data_AF-A0A7V0JL55-F1
#
_entry.id   AF-A0A7V0JL55-F1
#
_cell.length_a   1.000
_cell.length_b   1.000
_cell.length_c   1.000
_cell.angle_alpha   90.00
_cell.angle_beta   90.00
_cell.angle_gamma   90.00
#
_symmetry.space_group_name_H-M   'P 1'
#
loop_
_entity.id
_entity.type
_entity.pdbx_description
1 polymer ?
#
loop_
_entity_poly.entity_id
_entity_poly.type
_entity_poly.pdbx_seq_one_letter_code
_entity_poly.pdbx_strand_id
1 'polypeptide(L)' 'MGYDIFDAQKKLKRKVIIKRDKFENIIEKTTYDGSNKLKAKYIYEMNKRGLLRRKIKFGSDGKTQCYF' A
#
# COMPACT_ATOMS: atom_id res chain seq x y z
N MET A 1 10.85 0.33 0.78
CA MET A 1 10.98 1.74 1.23
C MET A 1 9.62 2.23 1.71
N GLY A 2 9.53 3.22 2.58
CA GLY A 2 8.24 3.63 3.16
C GLY A 2 8.32 5.05 3.70
N TYR A 3 7.20 5.55 4.23
CA TYR A 3 7.14 6.83 4.91
C TYR A 3 6.07 6.81 6.01
N ASP A 4 6.34 7.60 7.03
CA ASP A 4 5.45 7.84 8.16
C ASP A 4 4.80 9.20 8.00
N ILE A 5 3.55 9.32 8.42
CA ILE A 5 2.77 10.55 8.38
C ILE A 5 2.36 10.87 9.80
N PHE A 6 2.75 12.06 10.24
CA PHE A 6 2.46 12.59 11.57
C PHE A 6 1.41 13.68 11.48
N ASP A 7 0.65 13.88 12.55
CA ASP A 7 -0.21 15.06 12.70
C ASP A 7 0.58 16.30 13.16
N ALA A 8 -0.13 17.41 13.38
CA ALA A 8 0.46 18.66 13.84
C ALA A 8 1.12 18.55 15.22
N GLN A 9 0.69 17.58 16.06
CA GLN A 9 1.30 17.28 17.36
C GLN A 9 2.45 16.25 17.26
N LYS A 10 2.94 15.95 16.05
CA LYS A 10 3.99 14.94 15.80
C LYS A 10 3.60 13.53 16.24
N LYS A 11 2.31 13.21 16.37
CA LYS A 11 1.84 11.85 16.64
C LYS A 11 1.70 11.09 15.33
N LEU A 12 2.18 9.85 15.31
CA LEU A 12 2.05 9.00 14.12
C LEU A 12 0.58 8.78 13.79
N LYS A 13 0.18 9.15 12.58
CA LYS A 13 -1.20 8.97 12.07
C LYS A 13 -1.32 7.80 11.12
N ARG A 14 -0.28 7.58 10.29
CA ARG A 14 -0.27 6.55 9.27
C ARG A 14 1.16 6.14 8.93
N LYS A 15 1.37 4.85 8.77
CA LYS A 15 2.63 4.29 8.25
C LYS A 15 2.38 3.60 6.92
N VAL A 16 3.23 3.88 5.94
CA VAL A 16 3.12 3.32 4.58
C VAL A 16 4.40 2.59 4.23
N ILE A 17 4.27 1.32 3.87
CA ILE A 17 5.37 0.47 3.38
C ILE A 17 5.12 0.20 1.90
N ILE A 18 6.15 0.39 1.07
CA ILE A 18 6.11 0.21 -0.38
C ILE A 18 7.18 -0.80 -0.79
N LYS A 19 6.75 -1.83 -1.53
CA LYS A 19 7.64 -2.77 -2.21
C LYS A 19 7.63 -2.43 -3.70
N ARG A 20 8.82 -2.40 -4.29
CA ARG A 20 9.04 -2.17 -5.71
C ARG A 20 9.71 -3.37 -6.37
N ASP A 21 9.51 -3.53 -7.66
CA ASP A 21 10.30 -4.46 -8.49
C ASP A 21 11.64 -3.84 -8.90
N LYS A 22 12.42 -4.56 -9.71
CA LYS A 22 13.73 -4.12 -10.22
C LYS A 22 13.68 -2.93 -11.19
N PHE A 23 12.48 -2.53 -11.62
CA PHE A 23 12.24 -1.40 -12.53
C PHE A 23 11.59 -0.23 -11.79
N GLU A 24 11.65 -0.21 -10.45
CA GLU A 24 11.04 0.79 -9.59
C GLU A 24 9.49 0.87 -9.66
N ASN A 25 8.82 -0.13 -10.26
CA ASN A 25 7.36 -0.19 -10.24
C ASN A 25 6.88 -0.63 -8.86
N ILE A 26 5.83 0.01 -8.36
CA ILE A 26 5.18 -0.40 -7.10
C ILE A 26 4.45 -1.72 -7.34
N ILE A 27 4.85 -2.77 -6.63
CA ILE A 27 4.20 -4.10 -6.67
C ILE A 27 3.37 -4.38 -5.41
N GLU A 28 3.69 -3.70 -4.30
CA GLU A 28 2.94 -3.84 -3.06
C GLU A 28 2.93 -2.51 -2.29
N LYS A 29 1.79 -2.19 -1.67
CA LYS A 29 1.67 -1.08 -0.72
C LYS A 29 0.88 -1.54 0.51
N THR A 30 1.47 -1.39 1.68
CA THR A 30 0.85 -1.74 2.95
C THR A 30 0.69 -0.49 3.80
N THR A 31 -0.49 -0.30 4.39
CA THR A 31 -0.82 0.89 5.16
C THR A 31 -1.29 0.49 6.55
N TYR A 32 -0.71 1.12 7.56
CA TYR A 32 -1.05 0.95 8.97
C TYR A 32 -1.56 2.28 9.53
N ASP A 33 -2.39 2.22 10.57
CA ASP A 33 -2.70 3.41 11.35
C ASP A 33 -1.61 3.77 12.37
N GLY A 34 -1.83 4.86 13.11
CA GLY A 34 -0.92 5.35 14.14
C GLY A 34 -0.66 4.39 15.30
N SER A 35 -1.50 3.36 15.45
CA SER A 35 -1.34 2.30 16.44
C SER A 35 -0.73 1.03 15.83
N ASN A 36 -0.16 1.15 14.63
CA ASN A 36 0.48 0.07 13.88
C ASN A 36 -0.49 -1.07 13.48
N LYS A 37 -1.80 -0.82 13.45
CA LYS A 37 -2.81 -1.78 12.99
C LYS A 37 -2.95 -1.70 11.47
N LEU A 38 -2.94 -2.85 10.81
CA LEU A 38 -3.11 -2.94 9.36
C LEU A 38 -4.48 -2.34 8.96
N LYS A 39 -4.45 -1.36 8.04
CA LYS A 39 -5.65 -0.75 7.45
C LYS A 39 -5.95 -1.33 6.07
N ALA A 40 -4.92 -1.45 5.26
CA ALA A 40 -5.06 -1.99 3.91
C ALA A 40 -3.73 -2.51 3.39
N LYS A 41 -3.81 -3.58 2.61
CA LYS A 41 -2.72 -4.05 1.76
C LYS A 41 -3.16 -4.00 0.30
N TYR A 42 -2.27 -3.55 -0.57
CA TYR A 42 -2.51 -3.49 -2.01
C TYR A 42 -1.43 -4.30 -2.73
N ILE A 43 -1.85 -5.12 -3.68
CA ILE A 43 -0.97 -5.80 -4.64
C ILE A 43 -1.26 -5.22 -6.02
N TYR A 44 -0.21 -4.85 -6.74
CA TYR A 44 -0.30 -4.25 -8.06
C TYR A 44 0.34 -5.21 -9.07
N GLU A 45 -0.39 -5.47 -10.16
CA GLU A 45 0.13 -6.20 -11.30
C GLU A 45 0.30 -5.22 -12.45
N MET A 46 1.52 -5.13 -12.95
CA MET A 46 1.89 -4.28 -14.06
C MET A 46 2.02 -5.14 -15.33
N ASN A 47 1.65 -4.59 -16.48
CA ASN A 47 1.92 -5.22 -17.76
C ASN A 47 3.39 -5.01 -18.19
N LYS A 48 3.80 -5.62 -19.30
CA LYS A 48 5.18 -5.53 -19.82
C LYS A 48 5.63 -4.11 -20.19
N ARG A 49 4.70 -3.15 -20.30
CA ARG A 49 4.97 -1.73 -20.57
C ARG A 49 5.03 -0.88 -19.28
N GLY A 50 4.95 -1.51 -18.11
CA GLY A 50 4.92 -0.80 -16.82
C GLY A 50 3.60 -0.08 -16.55
N LEU A 51 2.50 -0.46 -17.22
CA LEU A 51 1.18 0.08 -16.95
C LEU A 51 0.42 -0.84 -15.98
N LEU A 52 -0.37 -0.25 -15.09
CA LEU A 52 -1.21 -1.01 -14.18
C LEU A 52 -2.24 -1.84 -14.96
N ARG A 53 -2.22 -3.15 -14.75
CA ARG A 53 -3.19 -4.11 -15.31
C ARG A 53 -4.25 -4.52 -14.30
N ARG A 54 -3.86 -4.62 -13.04
CA ARG A 54 -4.75 -5.06 -11.97
C ARG A 54 -4.24 -4.56 -10.63
N LYS A 55 -5.18 -4.24 -9.74
CA LYS A 55 -4.91 -3.91 -8.35
C LYS A 55 -5.84 -4.69 -7.44
N ILE A 56 -5.28 -5.35 -6.44
CA ILE A 56 -6.03 -6.08 -5.42
C ILE A 56 -5.87 -5.34 -4.10
N LYS A 57 -6.98 -5.01 -3.43
CA LYS A 57 -7.02 -4.41 -2.10
C LYS A 57 -7.51 -5.44 -1.10
N PHE A 58 -6.75 -5.66 -0.05
CA PHE A 58 -7.13 -6.42 1.13
C PHE A 58 -7.46 -5.41 2.25
N GLY A 59 -8.72 -5.35 2.65
CA GLY A 59 -9.18 -4.52 3.75
C GLY A 59 -8.87 -5.15 5.11
N SER A 60 -8.80 -4.32 6.15
CA SER A 60 -8.67 -4.78 7.53
C SER A 60 -9.89 -5.56 8.04
N ASP A 61 -11.00 -5.54 7.29
CA ASP A 61 -12.23 -6.29 7.54
C ASP A 61 -12.21 -7.69 6.89
N GLY A 62 -11.07 -8.10 6.32
CA GLY A 62 -10.93 -9.36 5.60
C GLY A 62 -11.52 -9.35 4.18
N LYS A 63 -12.13 -8.25 3.73
CA LYS A 63 -12.68 -8.16 2.39
C LYS A 63 -11.59 -7.92 1.36
N THR A 64 -11.74 -8.56 0.21
CA THR A 64 -10.85 -8.40 -0.94
C THR A 64 -11.60 -7.72 -2.08
N GLN A 65 -11.02 -6.65 -2.64
CA GLN A 65 -11.57 -5.93 -3.79
C GLN A 65 -10.55 -5.96 -4.92
N CYS A 66 -10.97 -6.40 -6.11
CA CYS A 66 -10.14 -6.46 -7.31
C CYS A 66 -10.57 -5.37 -8.29
N TYR A 67 -9.60 -4.66 -8.86
CA TYR A 67 -9.77 -3.60 -9.85
C TYR A 67 -8.93 -3.95 -11.07
N PHE A 68 -9.47 -3.76 -12.27
CA PHE A 68 -8.85 -4.05 -13.56
C PHE A 68 -8.58 -2.75 -14.32
#